data_AF-A0A420T5H4-F1
#
_entry.id   AF-A0A420T5H4-F1
#
_cell.length_a   1.000
_cell.length_b   1.000
_cell.length_c   1.000
_cell.angle_alpha   90.00
_cell.angle_beta   90.00
_cell.angle_gamma   90.00
#
_symmetry.space_group_name_H-M   'P 1'
#
loop_
_entity.id
_entity.type
_entity.pdbx_description
1 polymer ?
#
loop_
_entity_poly.entity_id
_entity_poly.type
_entity_poly.pdbx_seq_one_letter_code
_entity_poly.pdbx_strand_id
1 'polypeptide(L)'
;MPPTINNRLWNPAFGIRFSTKNDHHSPYPFLDIARFVHTSASGSGDVEKGDIEADEFSEGEEFERDAVEWFDQQDRLVLPTTETISKGTQVASDTGGDLVEASKQEKALTESVTAPLTSLDYTIDANLWDTARKSKAGSSQSFWSYRMYRQVQENGEEQKVKVHYCTSKHTMEHVCERYFSNEKVIGFDLEWFVARGPASSNPRRNVSLIQIASPSRVGLFHVALFPRDDFVAPTFKRIMEDESVTKVGVAIKGDCTRLKNNLGINSKGIFELSHLYKLVKYSKAGELDRINKVMVSLAVQTQEMLGLPLFKGDDVRSSNWMMRLSADQVAYSASDAYAGLQLYYVLEQERMKLQPTPPRPAFVEQNLPIRFLTADDVDESDTTSESGEHEVVTDVEVRLETPETRPTPSIAKPTTKATPQPEDNPHDTRDPRILAAEKHAQKYHSITRPKSTPPLSSLRTYYMWYNNQDLTPEVVATLLRTPPLKTNTVVSYILDAIVSGGLPYSKARLRTEVLVHLAPQSLVSARYRALVDASQASEEEEL
;
A
#
# COMPACT_ATOMS: atom_id res chain seq x y z
N MET A 1 -17.30 66.85 -30.09
CA MET A 1 -16.17 66.30 -29.30
C MET A 1 -16.28 64.78 -29.33
N PRO A 2 -15.21 64.06 -29.72
CA PRO A 2 -15.25 62.61 -29.90
C PRO A 2 -14.99 61.86 -28.57
N PRO A 3 -15.37 60.57 -28.48
CA PRO A 3 -15.28 59.78 -27.25
C PRO A 3 -13.89 59.16 -27.09
N THR A 4 -13.33 59.25 -25.89
CA THR A 4 -12.06 58.59 -25.54
C THR A 4 -12.27 57.13 -25.12
N ILE A 5 -11.76 56.24 -25.96
CA ILE A 5 -11.59 54.80 -25.75
C ILE A 5 -10.54 54.58 -24.65
N ASN A 6 -10.82 53.71 -23.68
CA ASN A 6 -9.78 53.04 -22.86
C ASN A 6 -10.30 51.71 -22.29
N ASN A 7 -10.40 50.69 -23.16
CA ASN A 7 -10.41 49.28 -22.73
C ASN A 7 -9.00 48.70 -22.96
N ARG A 8 -8.16 48.68 -21.92
CA ARG A 8 -6.90 47.92 -21.94
C ARG A 8 -7.14 46.54 -21.31
N LEU A 9 -7.26 45.53 -22.16
CA LEU A 9 -7.44 44.11 -21.84
C LEU A 9 -6.13 43.36 -21.54
N TRP A 10 -5.03 44.07 -21.30
CA TRP A 10 -3.71 43.46 -21.16
C TRP A 10 -2.83 44.23 -20.16
N ASN A 11 -2.25 43.49 -19.21
CA ASN A 11 -1.25 43.98 -18.25
C ASN A 11 0.03 43.12 -18.39
N PRO A 12 1.21 43.74 -18.59
CA PRO A 12 2.47 43.01 -18.78
C PRO A 12 2.91 42.13 -17.59
N ALA A 13 2.42 42.40 -16.37
CA ALA A 13 2.76 41.62 -15.18
C ALA A 13 1.82 40.42 -14.95
N PHE A 14 0.63 40.38 -15.56
CA PHE A 14 -0.43 39.45 -15.16
C PHE A 14 -1.26 38.84 -16.31
N GLY A 15 -0.96 39.15 -17.57
CA GLY A 15 -1.67 38.58 -18.73
C GLY A 15 -3.12 39.05 -18.87
N ILE A 16 -3.91 38.38 -19.71
CA ILE A 16 -5.31 38.71 -20.02
C ILE A 16 -6.23 38.11 -18.96
N ARG A 17 -7.05 38.93 -18.29
CA ARG A 17 -8.07 38.49 -17.31
C ARG A 17 -9.47 38.57 -17.92
N PHE A 18 -10.23 37.47 -17.84
CA PHE A 18 -11.67 37.44 -18.11
C PHE A 18 -12.41 37.17 -16.80
N SER A 19 -12.94 38.21 -16.13
CA SER A 19 -14.09 38.06 -15.21
C SER A 19 -14.63 39.43 -14.79
N THR A 20 -15.95 39.54 -14.73
CA THR A 20 -16.75 40.69 -14.31
C THR A 20 -16.91 40.74 -12.79
N LYS A 21 -16.86 41.96 -12.25
CA LYS A 21 -17.15 42.27 -10.83
C LYS A 21 -18.48 41.66 -10.40
N ASN A 22 -18.51 41.01 -9.24
CA ASN A 22 -19.73 40.91 -8.45
C ASN A 22 -19.40 41.05 -6.96
N ASP A 23 -20.24 41.85 -6.30
CA ASP A 23 -20.10 42.32 -4.93
C ASP A 23 -20.17 41.19 -3.90
N HIS A 24 -19.41 41.37 -2.83
CA HIS A 24 -19.36 40.49 -1.66
C HIS A 24 -20.60 40.65 -0.77
N HIS A 25 -21.22 39.53 -0.40
CA HIS A 25 -21.78 39.35 0.94
C HIS A 25 -21.38 37.98 1.48
N SER A 26 -20.52 37.98 2.50
CA SER A 26 -20.16 36.80 3.30
C SER A 26 -21.22 36.61 4.40
N PRO A 27 -21.75 35.40 4.63
CA PRO A 27 -22.80 35.18 5.62
C PRO A 27 -22.31 35.04 7.08
N TYR A 28 -21.04 35.33 7.41
CA TYR A 28 -20.56 35.32 8.80
C TYR A 28 -19.58 36.47 9.11
N PRO A 29 -19.63 37.03 10.33
CA PRO A 29 -18.83 38.19 10.71
C PRO A 29 -17.35 37.84 10.92
N PHE A 30 -16.48 38.77 10.55
CA PHE A 30 -15.05 38.73 10.81
C PHE A 30 -14.80 38.81 12.32
N LEU A 31 -14.17 37.79 12.91
CA LEU A 31 -13.72 37.82 14.30
C LEU A 31 -12.40 38.58 14.37
N ASP A 32 -12.41 39.67 15.14
CA ASP A 32 -11.23 40.47 15.47
C ASP A 32 -10.43 39.76 16.58
N ILE A 33 -9.28 39.20 16.20
CA ILE A 33 -8.39 38.41 17.07
C ILE A 33 -7.67 39.31 18.10
N ALA A 34 -7.73 40.64 17.98
CA ALA A 34 -7.14 41.56 18.95
C ALA A 34 -7.97 41.73 20.25
N ARG A 35 -9.15 41.08 20.35
CA ARG A 35 -10.02 41.14 21.54
C ARG A 35 -10.00 39.92 22.46
N PHE A 36 -9.22 38.89 22.15
CA PHE A 36 -9.10 37.68 22.98
C PHE A 36 -7.74 37.47 23.65
N VAL A 37 -6.82 38.43 23.51
CA VAL A 37 -5.57 38.45 24.28
C VAL A 37 -5.78 39.28 25.54
N HIS A 38 -6.20 38.64 26.62
CA HIS A 38 -5.99 39.17 27.97
C HIS A 38 -4.73 38.52 28.55
N THR A 39 -3.57 39.04 28.16
CA THR A 39 -2.36 38.95 29.00
C THR A 39 -2.28 40.24 29.80
N SER A 40 -2.52 40.13 31.11
CA SER A 40 -2.23 41.18 32.07
C SER A 40 -0.72 41.32 32.21
N ALA A 41 -0.13 42.42 31.73
CA ALA A 41 1.23 42.81 32.13
C ALA A 41 1.44 44.34 32.06
N SER A 42 1.45 44.97 33.24
CA SER A 42 2.17 46.22 33.60
C SER A 42 1.98 46.41 35.11
N GLY A 43 2.97 46.55 36.01
CA GLY A 43 4.39 46.87 35.86
C GLY A 43 4.64 48.37 36.12
N SER A 44 5.36 48.70 37.19
CA SER A 44 6.33 49.82 37.21
C SER A 44 7.25 49.76 38.45
N GLY A 45 8.55 49.61 38.19
CA GLY A 45 9.68 49.79 39.11
C GLY A 45 10.96 49.75 38.26
N ASP A 46 11.74 50.82 38.35
CA ASP A 46 12.76 51.32 37.41
C ASP A 46 14.13 50.57 37.36
N VAL A 47 14.73 50.61 36.15
CA VAL A 47 16.15 50.86 35.76
C VAL A 47 17.28 49.93 36.26
N GLU A 48 18.02 49.29 35.33
CA GLU A 48 19.44 49.58 35.03
C GLU A 48 19.98 48.81 33.79
N LYS A 49 20.99 49.42 33.15
CA LYS A 49 21.73 48.96 31.96
C LYS A 49 22.75 47.86 32.28
N GLY A 50 22.92 46.91 31.37
CA GLY A 50 24.12 46.09 31.25
C GLY A 50 24.10 45.24 29.98
N ASP A 51 25.08 45.44 29.09
CA ASP A 51 25.34 44.61 27.91
C ASP A 51 25.77 43.18 28.33
N ILE A 52 25.34 42.14 27.62
CA ILE A 52 26.06 40.86 27.34
C ILE A 52 25.35 40.11 26.21
N GLU A 53 26.18 39.45 25.40
CA GLU A 53 25.93 38.73 24.14
C GLU A 53 24.97 37.52 24.24
N ALA A 54 24.38 37.22 23.07
CA ALA A 54 23.94 35.93 22.54
C ALA A 54 23.48 34.84 23.51
N ASP A 55 22.19 34.49 23.44
CA ASP A 55 21.82 33.07 23.38
C ASP A 55 20.60 32.85 22.49
N GLU A 56 20.77 31.88 21.61
CA GLU A 56 19.90 31.45 20.54
C GLU A 56 19.05 30.26 21.07
N PHE A 57 17.79 30.17 20.64
CA PHE A 57 16.85 29.04 20.76
C PHE A 57 16.11 28.78 22.09
N SER A 58 14.79 29.05 22.08
CA SER A 58 13.79 28.36 22.93
C SER A 58 12.36 28.41 22.32
N GLU A 59 12.19 28.17 21.01
CA GLU A 59 10.85 28.02 20.40
C GLU A 59 10.33 26.57 20.40
N GLY A 60 11.16 25.59 20.77
CA GLY A 60 10.81 24.16 20.69
C GLY A 60 9.87 23.67 21.80
N GLU A 61 9.98 24.21 23.01
CA GLU A 61 9.20 23.75 24.17
C GLU A 61 7.78 24.32 24.23
N GLU A 62 7.55 25.49 23.62
CA GLU A 62 6.22 26.10 23.57
C GLU A 62 5.31 25.38 22.56
N PHE A 63 5.89 24.90 21.46
CA PHE A 63 5.15 24.21 20.40
C PHE A 63 4.70 22.79 20.78
N GLU A 64 5.48 22.07 21.61
CA GLU A 64 5.07 20.74 22.09
C GLU A 64 3.86 20.83 23.04
N ARG A 65 3.69 21.91 23.79
CA ARG A 65 2.50 22.12 24.64
C ARG A 65 1.25 22.37 23.80
N ASP A 66 1.32 23.20 22.76
CA ASP A 66 0.16 23.52 21.92
C ASP A 66 -0.37 22.32 21.12
N ALA A 67 0.53 21.46 20.65
CA ALA A 67 0.13 20.21 19.98
C ALA A 67 -0.46 19.20 20.98
N VAL A 68 0.14 19.05 22.17
CA VAL A 68 -0.35 18.14 23.22
C VAL A 68 -1.69 18.59 23.80
N GLU A 69 -1.87 19.88 24.09
CA GLU A 69 -3.13 20.43 24.60
C GLU A 69 -4.29 20.26 23.63
N TRP A 70 -4.05 20.38 22.31
CA TRP A 70 -5.09 20.16 21.31
C TRP A 70 -5.61 18.71 21.27
N PHE A 71 -4.73 17.72 21.51
CA PHE A 71 -5.12 16.31 21.55
C PHE A 71 -5.67 15.87 22.92
N ASP A 72 -5.18 16.43 24.02
CA ASP A 72 -5.68 16.14 25.38
C ASP A 72 -7.09 16.71 25.62
N GLN A 73 -7.43 17.82 24.95
CA GLN A 73 -8.78 18.38 24.95
C GLN A 73 -9.82 17.50 24.22
N GLN A 74 -9.40 16.67 23.25
CA GLN A 74 -10.33 15.77 22.54
C GLN A 74 -10.66 14.50 23.33
N ASP A 75 -9.77 14.04 24.23
CA ASP A 75 -10.03 12.89 25.12
C ASP A 75 -11.05 13.22 26.24
N ARG A 76 -11.39 14.52 26.43
CA ARG A 76 -12.39 14.99 27.41
C ARG A 76 -13.80 15.17 26.86
N LEU A 77 -14.03 15.03 25.54
CA LEU A 77 -15.35 15.21 24.94
C LEU A 77 -16.08 13.87 24.78
N VAL A 78 -16.79 13.47 25.84
CA VAL A 78 -17.94 12.56 25.71
C VAL A 78 -19.04 13.32 24.97
N LEU A 79 -19.23 13.04 23.68
CA LEU A 79 -20.32 13.64 22.92
C LEU A 79 -21.67 13.00 23.30
N PRO A 80 -22.73 13.80 23.54
CA PRO A 80 -24.06 13.29 23.82
C PRO A 80 -24.73 12.77 22.54
N THR A 81 -25.29 11.56 22.64
CA THR A 81 -26.10 10.91 21.61
C THR A 81 -27.32 11.77 21.24
N THR A 82 -27.44 12.16 19.98
CA THR A 82 -28.70 12.71 19.43
C THR A 82 -29.25 11.71 18.41
N GLU A 83 -30.31 11.00 18.84
CA GLU A 83 -31.11 10.17 17.95
C GLU A 83 -31.89 11.06 16.98
N THR A 84 -31.66 10.89 15.68
CA THR A 84 -32.55 11.45 14.67
C THR A 84 -33.34 10.31 14.04
N ILE A 85 -34.58 10.15 14.51
CA ILE A 85 -35.58 9.26 13.95
C ILE A 85 -35.99 9.81 12.58
N SER A 86 -35.85 9.02 11.52
CA SER A 86 -36.60 9.20 10.29
C SER A 86 -37.44 7.95 10.01
N LYS A 87 -38.74 8.08 10.24
CA LYS A 87 -39.77 7.15 9.76
C LYS A 87 -40.04 7.42 8.28
N GLY A 88 -40.15 6.35 7.49
CA GLY A 88 -40.55 6.39 6.09
C GLY A 88 -40.67 5.00 5.48
N THR A 89 -41.76 4.32 5.83
CA THR A 89 -42.28 3.03 5.33
C THR A 89 -42.32 2.91 3.80
N GLN A 90 -41.99 1.74 3.25
CA GLN A 90 -42.88 0.98 2.34
C GLN A 90 -42.52 -0.50 2.25
N VAL A 91 -43.58 -1.30 2.23
CA VAL A 91 -43.67 -2.76 2.39
C VAL A 91 -43.80 -3.39 1.01
N ALA A 92 -43.16 -4.55 0.80
CA ALA A 92 -43.66 -5.56 -0.12
C ALA A 92 -43.38 -6.95 0.48
N SER A 93 -44.47 -7.64 0.78
CA SER A 93 -44.56 -9.02 1.21
C SER A 93 -44.27 -9.97 0.05
N ASP A 94 -43.64 -11.12 0.35
CA ASP A 94 -44.15 -12.37 -0.21
C ASP A 94 -43.90 -13.56 0.74
N THR A 95 -44.83 -14.51 0.65
CA THR A 95 -45.15 -15.59 1.58
C THR A 95 -44.42 -16.90 1.33
N GLY A 96 -44.29 -17.70 2.38
CA GLY A 96 -43.89 -19.12 2.37
C GLY A 96 -42.72 -19.35 3.34
N GLY A 97 -42.87 -19.89 4.55
CA GLY A 97 -43.75 -20.98 4.94
C GLY A 97 -42.93 -22.28 4.95
N ASP A 98 -42.05 -22.45 5.94
CA ASP A 98 -41.79 -23.76 6.57
C ASP A 98 -41.03 -23.59 7.89
N LEU A 99 -41.67 -24.07 8.96
CA LEU A 99 -41.13 -24.25 10.30
C LEU A 99 -40.36 -25.56 10.30
N VAL A 100 -39.05 -25.50 10.55
CA VAL A 100 -38.29 -26.68 10.98
C VAL A 100 -37.52 -26.30 12.24
N GLU A 101 -37.91 -26.94 13.34
CA GLU A 101 -37.29 -26.84 14.66
C GLU A 101 -35.79 -27.18 14.58
N ALA A 102 -34.94 -26.21 14.86
CA ALA A 102 -33.51 -26.42 15.11
C ALA A 102 -33.23 -26.26 16.61
N SER A 103 -33.71 -27.19 17.43
CA SER A 103 -33.28 -27.33 18.82
C SER A 103 -32.46 -28.62 18.98
N LYS A 104 -31.18 -28.57 18.57
CA LYS A 104 -30.05 -29.39 19.04
C LYS A 104 -28.87 -29.30 18.05
N GLN A 105 -28.04 -28.27 18.19
CA GLN A 105 -26.59 -28.34 17.96
C GLN A 105 -25.91 -27.00 18.30
N GLU A 106 -26.04 -26.56 19.55
CA GLU A 106 -25.07 -25.64 20.15
C GLU A 106 -24.39 -26.36 21.32
N LYS A 107 -23.50 -27.28 20.95
CA LYS A 107 -22.49 -27.81 21.87
C LYS A 107 -21.20 -28.01 21.08
N ALA A 108 -20.55 -26.90 20.77
CA ALA A 108 -19.18 -26.87 20.30
C ALA A 108 -18.42 -25.81 21.10
N LEU A 109 -17.68 -26.30 22.10
CA LEU A 109 -16.41 -25.78 22.61
C LEU A 109 -16.25 -24.25 22.61
N THR A 110 -16.64 -23.62 23.71
CA THR A 110 -16.12 -22.30 24.09
C THR A 110 -14.63 -22.42 24.42
N GLU A 111 -13.77 -22.39 23.40
CA GLU A 111 -12.37 -21.99 23.60
C GLU A 111 -12.39 -20.61 24.25
N SER A 112 -11.68 -20.42 25.35
CA SER A 112 -11.54 -19.13 25.99
C SER A 112 -10.73 -18.22 25.06
N VAL A 113 -11.41 -17.50 24.17
CA VAL A 113 -10.73 -16.60 23.23
C VAL A 113 -10.14 -15.43 24.02
N THR A 114 -8.82 -15.44 24.18
CA THR A 114 -8.00 -14.42 24.83
C THR A 114 -7.52 -13.39 23.81
N ALA A 115 -7.27 -12.16 24.28
CA ALA A 115 -6.68 -11.12 23.44
C ALA A 115 -5.32 -11.56 22.85
N PRO A 116 -4.96 -11.10 21.65
CA PRO A 116 -3.67 -11.43 21.04
C PRO A 116 -2.54 -10.87 21.89
N LEU A 117 -1.57 -11.73 22.22
CA LEU A 117 -0.33 -11.33 22.86
C LEU A 117 0.69 -10.94 21.79
N THR A 118 1.56 -9.99 22.09
CA THR A 118 2.69 -9.61 21.25
C THR A 118 3.95 -9.47 22.11
N SER A 119 5.12 -9.40 21.49
CA SER A 119 6.40 -9.15 22.16
C SER A 119 6.66 -7.65 22.38
N LEU A 120 5.65 -6.81 22.17
CA LEU A 120 5.75 -5.37 22.32
C LEU A 120 5.35 -4.96 23.73
N ASP A 121 5.95 -3.86 24.20
CA ASP A 121 5.57 -3.26 25.49
C ASP A 121 4.17 -2.61 25.46
N TYR A 122 3.71 -2.24 24.25
CA TYR A 122 2.37 -1.72 24.02
C TYR A 122 1.44 -2.87 23.63
N THR A 123 0.60 -3.28 24.57
CA THR A 123 -0.35 -4.38 24.40
C THR A 123 -1.78 -3.86 24.31
N ILE A 124 -2.66 -4.65 23.70
CA ILE A 124 -4.08 -4.34 23.65
C ILE A 124 -4.70 -4.52 25.04
N ASP A 125 -5.54 -3.56 25.45
CA ASP A 125 -6.30 -3.66 26.69
C ASP A 125 -7.38 -4.73 26.58
N ALA A 126 -7.28 -5.73 27.46
CA ALA A 126 -8.17 -6.88 27.44
C ALA A 126 -9.64 -6.51 27.70
N ASN A 127 -9.90 -5.49 28.52
CA ASN A 127 -11.26 -5.05 28.84
C ASN A 127 -11.89 -4.33 27.65
N LEU A 128 -11.15 -3.42 27.01
CA LEU A 128 -11.63 -2.75 25.79
C LEU A 128 -11.81 -3.74 24.65
N TRP A 129 -10.90 -4.69 24.49
CA TRP A 129 -11.00 -5.73 23.47
C TRP A 129 -12.22 -6.62 23.68
N ASP A 130 -12.46 -7.09 24.91
CA ASP A 130 -13.63 -7.92 25.23
C ASP A 130 -14.94 -7.13 25.11
N THR A 131 -14.94 -5.86 25.50
CA THR A 131 -16.09 -4.95 25.33
C THR A 131 -16.41 -4.76 23.85
N ALA A 132 -15.40 -4.53 23.00
CA ALA A 132 -15.57 -4.38 21.56
C ALA A 132 -16.13 -5.66 20.94
N ARG A 133 -15.61 -6.83 21.34
CA ARG A 133 -16.08 -8.13 20.87
C ARG A 133 -17.54 -8.41 21.23
N LYS A 134 -17.98 -7.95 22.41
CA LYS A 134 -19.38 -8.09 22.89
C LYS A 134 -20.32 -7.01 22.36
N SER A 135 -19.79 -5.97 21.74
CA SER A 135 -20.58 -4.86 21.19
C SER A 135 -21.36 -5.31 19.95
N LYS A 136 -22.45 -4.60 19.65
CA LYS A 136 -23.27 -4.87 18.45
C LYS A 136 -22.41 -4.76 17.20
N ALA A 137 -22.40 -5.82 16.37
CA ALA A 137 -21.65 -5.84 15.12
C ALA A 137 -21.98 -4.62 14.24
N GLY A 138 -20.95 -3.93 13.76
CA GLY A 138 -21.08 -2.72 12.93
C GLY A 138 -21.26 -1.42 13.72
N SER A 139 -21.33 -1.47 15.05
CA SER A 139 -21.25 -0.26 15.88
C SER A 139 -19.82 0.25 15.95
N SER A 140 -19.63 1.56 16.20
CA SER A 140 -18.31 2.18 16.33
C SER A 140 -17.42 1.52 17.39
N GLN A 141 -18.02 1.01 18.47
CA GLN A 141 -17.31 0.32 19.56
C GLN A 141 -16.91 -1.11 19.23
N SER A 142 -17.48 -1.72 18.18
CA SER A 142 -17.16 -3.10 17.78
C SER A 142 -15.88 -3.23 16.96
N PHE A 143 -15.32 -2.12 16.49
CA PHE A 143 -14.15 -2.12 15.62
C PHE A 143 -12.84 -2.06 16.39
N TRP A 144 -11.83 -2.74 15.86
CA TRP A 144 -10.45 -2.63 16.30
C TRP A 144 -9.92 -1.20 16.07
N SER A 145 -9.10 -0.70 17.00
CA SER A 145 -8.44 0.59 16.86
C SER A 145 -7.10 0.62 17.60
N TYR A 146 -6.14 1.42 17.09
CA TYR A 146 -4.88 1.71 17.78
C TYR A 146 -5.10 2.25 19.21
N ARG A 147 -6.24 2.93 19.46
CA ARG A 147 -6.62 3.49 20.77
C ARG A 147 -6.81 2.43 21.85
N MET A 148 -6.91 1.16 21.47
CA MET A 148 -6.99 0.05 22.42
C MET A 148 -5.64 -0.31 23.04
N TYR A 149 -4.52 0.21 22.51
CA TYR A 149 -3.18 -0.15 22.98
C TYR A 149 -2.61 0.82 24.00
N ARG A 150 -1.95 0.27 25.02
CA ARG A 150 -1.22 1.02 26.04
C ARG A 150 -0.04 0.22 26.58
N GLN A 151 0.91 0.93 27.15
CA GLN A 151 1.98 0.38 27.99
C GLN A 151 1.66 0.69 29.45
N VAL A 152 1.70 -0.32 30.31
CA VAL A 152 1.60 -0.14 31.77
C VAL A 152 3.03 0.00 32.31
N GLN A 153 3.36 1.15 32.88
CA GLN A 153 4.67 1.39 33.48
C GLN A 153 4.78 0.70 34.86
N GLU A 154 5.99 0.59 35.39
CA GLU A 154 6.25 -0.01 36.72
C GLU A 154 5.50 0.69 37.86
N ASN A 155 5.22 1.98 37.72
CA ASN A 155 4.44 2.79 38.66
C ASN A 155 2.91 2.59 38.53
N GLY A 156 2.45 1.75 37.60
CA GLY A 156 1.03 1.51 37.30
C GLY A 156 0.39 2.52 36.37
N GLU A 157 1.14 3.51 35.86
CA GLU A 157 0.62 4.51 34.93
C GLU A 157 0.51 3.96 33.50
N GLU A 158 -0.65 4.17 32.87
CA GLU A 158 -0.91 3.75 31.50
C GLU A 158 -0.49 4.81 30.48
N GLN A 159 0.42 4.47 29.56
CA GLN A 159 0.74 5.29 28.40
C GLN A 159 0.00 4.79 27.17
N LYS A 160 -0.91 5.60 26.63
CA LYS A 160 -1.59 5.33 25.36
C LYS A 160 -0.68 5.63 24.15
N VAL A 161 -0.96 4.97 23.03
CA VAL A 161 -0.33 5.30 21.74
C VAL A 161 -0.65 6.74 21.34
N LYS A 162 0.37 7.55 21.04
CA LYS A 162 0.19 8.96 20.64
C LYS A 162 0.25 9.13 19.12
N VAL A 163 -0.58 10.01 18.58
CA VAL A 163 -0.61 10.34 17.14
C VAL A 163 -0.05 11.73 16.92
N HIS A 164 0.94 11.86 16.04
CA HIS A 164 1.53 13.12 15.62
C HIS A 164 0.99 13.50 14.25
N TYR A 165 0.25 14.61 14.17
CA TYR A 165 -0.26 15.13 12.91
C TYR A 165 0.61 16.29 12.40
N CYS A 166 1.41 16.03 11.37
CA CYS A 166 2.40 16.96 10.86
C CYS A 166 1.94 17.56 9.52
N THR A 167 1.88 18.88 9.43
CA THR A 167 1.55 19.60 8.18
C THR A 167 2.74 20.35 7.60
N SER A 168 3.96 20.05 8.05
CA SER A 168 5.20 20.64 7.53
C SER A 168 6.34 19.63 7.52
N LYS A 169 7.31 19.82 6.62
CA LYS A 169 8.54 19.04 6.60
C LYS A 169 9.30 19.12 7.93
N HIS A 170 9.32 20.28 8.58
CA HIS A 170 10.02 20.47 9.85
C HIS A 170 9.43 19.60 10.96
N THR A 171 8.10 19.60 11.12
CA THR A 171 7.43 18.75 12.12
C THR A 171 7.55 17.26 11.79
N MET A 172 7.55 16.90 10.51
CA MET A 172 7.84 15.54 10.06
C MET A 172 9.28 15.11 10.43
N GLU A 173 10.28 15.97 10.22
CA GLU A 173 11.67 15.68 10.59
C GLU A 173 11.81 15.47 12.10
N HIS A 174 11.30 16.40 12.91
CA HIS A 174 11.35 16.30 14.39
C HIS A 174 10.73 15.00 14.89
N VAL A 175 9.53 14.65 14.41
CA VAL A 175 8.84 13.43 14.81
C VAL A 175 9.62 12.18 14.38
N CYS A 176 10.14 12.15 13.15
CA CYS A 176 10.97 11.03 12.68
C CYS A 176 12.24 10.88 13.50
N GLU A 177 12.97 11.97 13.75
CA GLU A 177 14.20 11.97 14.55
C GLU A 177 13.95 11.46 15.97
N ARG A 178 12.94 12.04 16.64
CA ARG A 178 12.68 11.80 18.06
C ARG A 178 12.11 10.43 18.37
N TYR A 179 11.26 9.89 17.49
CA TYR A 179 10.43 8.73 17.81
C TYR A 179 10.56 7.54 16.84
N PHE A 180 11.18 7.69 15.68
CA PHE A 180 11.24 6.62 14.67
C PHE A 180 12.66 6.20 14.25
N SER A 181 13.69 6.99 14.55
CA SER A 181 15.08 6.70 14.14
C SER A 181 15.62 5.35 14.61
N ASN A 182 15.14 4.84 15.75
CA ASN A 182 15.63 3.61 16.36
C ASN A 182 14.72 2.40 16.14
N GLU A 183 13.60 2.59 15.44
CA GLU A 183 12.62 1.53 15.22
C GLU A 183 13.13 0.55 14.16
N LYS A 184 13.11 -0.74 14.48
CA LYS A 184 13.52 -1.81 13.56
C LYS A 184 12.39 -2.29 12.67
N VAL A 185 11.15 -2.09 13.09
CA VAL A 185 9.95 -2.43 12.34
C VAL A 185 8.98 -1.26 12.46
N ILE A 186 8.47 -0.79 11.34
CA ILE A 186 7.44 0.25 11.30
C ILE A 186 6.26 -0.22 10.45
N GLY A 187 5.05 0.04 10.93
CA GLY A 187 3.86 -0.01 10.09
C GLY A 187 3.90 1.15 9.10
N PHE A 188 3.51 0.92 7.85
CA PHE A 188 3.56 1.92 6.80
C PHE A 188 2.35 1.82 5.87
N ASP A 189 1.71 2.96 5.60
CA ASP A 189 0.60 3.08 4.65
C ASP A 189 0.53 4.52 4.08
N LEU A 190 -0.26 4.72 3.01
CA LEU A 190 -0.46 5.99 2.34
C LEU A 190 -1.92 6.28 2.04
N GLU A 191 -2.28 7.56 2.03
CA GLU A 191 -3.54 8.02 1.43
C GLU A 191 -3.30 9.07 0.34
N TRP A 192 -4.16 9.07 -0.67
CA TRP A 192 -4.02 9.94 -1.84
C TRP A 192 -5.37 10.39 -2.39
N PHE A 193 -5.37 11.53 -3.07
CA PHE A 193 -6.59 12.08 -3.66
C PHE A 193 -7.05 11.26 -4.87
N VAL A 194 -8.22 10.62 -4.75
CA VAL A 194 -8.84 9.86 -5.83
C VAL A 194 -9.66 10.81 -6.71
N ALA A 195 -9.15 11.13 -7.90
CA ALA A 195 -9.88 11.95 -8.86
C ALA A 195 -10.13 11.22 -10.18
N ARG A 196 -11.27 11.53 -10.80
CA ARG A 196 -11.55 11.14 -12.19
C ARG A 196 -10.71 12.01 -13.13
N GLY A 197 -9.77 11.39 -13.85
CA GLY A 197 -8.91 12.06 -14.83
C GLY A 197 -7.52 11.44 -14.90
N PRO A 198 -6.66 11.86 -15.85
CA PRO A 198 -5.28 11.39 -15.93
C PRO A 198 -4.57 11.62 -14.59
N ALA A 199 -3.75 10.66 -14.16
CA ALA A 199 -2.91 10.82 -12.98
C ALA A 199 -2.14 12.15 -13.11
N SER A 200 -2.47 13.13 -12.28
CA SER A 200 -1.76 14.40 -12.34
C SER A 200 -0.33 14.17 -11.86
N SER A 201 0.65 14.84 -12.44
CA SER A 201 2.03 14.82 -11.96
C SER A 201 2.21 15.48 -10.58
N ASN A 202 1.14 15.98 -9.95
CA ASN A 202 1.20 16.65 -8.66
C ASN A 202 1.47 15.65 -7.53
N PRO A 203 2.64 15.70 -6.86
CA PRO A 203 2.98 14.77 -5.78
C PRO A 203 1.98 14.80 -4.63
N ARG A 204 1.42 15.98 -4.29
CA ARG A 204 0.43 16.16 -3.22
C ARG A 204 -0.86 15.38 -3.45
N ARG A 205 -1.23 15.15 -4.71
CA ARG A 205 -2.43 14.38 -5.07
C ARG A 205 -2.15 12.88 -5.08
N ASN A 206 -0.93 12.49 -5.41
CA ASN A 206 -0.54 11.09 -5.52
C ASN A 206 -0.02 10.51 -4.20
N VAL A 207 0.46 11.35 -3.28
CA VAL A 207 0.88 11.02 -1.92
C VAL A 207 0.41 12.18 -1.04
N SER A 208 -0.84 12.12 -0.58
CA SER A 208 -1.45 13.21 0.19
C SER A 208 -1.11 13.11 1.66
N LEU A 209 -1.17 11.90 2.22
CA LEU A 209 -0.85 11.58 3.59
C LEU A 209 0.08 10.36 3.61
N ILE A 210 1.10 10.43 4.44
CA ILE A 210 1.99 9.30 4.75
C ILE A 210 1.72 8.90 6.19
N GLN A 211 1.55 7.60 6.45
CA GLN A 211 1.40 7.07 7.80
C GLN A 211 2.57 6.16 8.15
N ILE A 212 3.18 6.36 9.31
CA ILE A 212 4.11 5.41 9.93
C ILE A 212 3.71 5.11 11.36
N ALA A 213 3.90 3.87 11.81
CA ALA A 213 3.57 3.43 13.16
C ALA A 213 4.75 2.71 13.83
N SER A 214 5.03 3.07 15.07
CA SER A 214 5.88 2.36 16.02
C SER A 214 5.02 1.89 17.20
N PRO A 215 5.53 1.07 18.13
CA PRO A 215 4.72 0.58 19.25
C PRO A 215 4.09 1.71 20.08
N SER A 216 4.80 2.83 20.25
CA SER A 216 4.35 3.92 21.11
C SER A 216 3.75 5.13 20.37
N ARG A 217 3.97 5.24 19.05
CA ARG A 217 3.64 6.44 18.26
C ARG A 217 3.10 6.11 16.87
N VAL A 218 2.28 7.02 16.35
CA VAL A 218 1.90 7.07 14.93
C VAL A 218 2.24 8.46 14.38
N GLY A 219 2.95 8.51 13.26
CA GLY A 219 3.21 9.72 12.49
C GLY A 219 2.26 9.82 11.30
N LEU A 220 1.47 10.89 11.25
CA LEU A 220 0.60 11.25 10.13
C LEU A 220 1.18 12.49 9.43
N PHE A 221 1.95 12.26 8.36
CA PHE A 221 2.63 13.33 7.64
C PHE A 221 1.80 13.79 6.43
N HIS A 222 1.12 14.91 6.61
CA HIS A 222 0.16 15.44 5.64
C HIS A 222 0.86 16.26 4.56
N VAL A 223 1.55 15.55 3.66
CA VAL A 223 2.32 16.11 2.54
C VAL A 223 1.51 17.10 1.71
N ALA A 224 0.20 16.84 1.50
CA ALA A 224 -0.65 17.76 0.74
C ALA A 224 -0.76 19.17 1.35
N LEU A 225 -0.53 19.32 2.67
CA LEU A 225 -0.58 20.59 3.39
C LEU A 225 0.79 21.21 3.65
N PHE A 226 1.89 20.61 3.19
CA PHE A 226 3.22 21.19 3.41
C PHE A 226 3.31 22.57 2.76
N PRO A 227 3.88 23.59 3.42
CA PRO A 227 3.86 24.96 2.91
C PRO A 227 4.72 25.14 1.66
N ARG A 228 5.69 24.25 1.44
CA ARG A 228 6.64 24.26 0.33
C ARG A 228 6.61 22.91 -0.39
N ASP A 229 7.04 22.90 -1.65
CA ASP A 229 7.13 21.68 -2.47
C ASP A 229 8.41 20.86 -2.21
N ASP A 230 8.93 20.92 -0.97
CA ASP A 230 10.04 20.11 -0.47
C ASP A 230 9.51 19.03 0.49
N PHE A 231 8.81 18.05 -0.07
CA PHE A 231 7.99 17.09 0.69
C PHE A 231 8.74 16.09 1.57
N VAL A 232 10.05 15.93 1.37
CA VAL A 232 10.81 14.81 1.93
C VAL A 232 11.71 15.30 3.06
N ALA A 233 11.38 14.88 4.28
CA ALA A 233 12.21 15.06 5.46
C ALA A 233 13.44 14.10 5.42
N PRO A 234 14.68 14.58 5.69
CA PRO A 234 15.89 13.76 5.61
C PRO A 234 15.85 12.46 6.42
N THR A 235 15.38 12.50 7.67
CA THR A 235 15.31 11.32 8.53
C THR A 235 14.24 10.35 8.07
N PHE A 236 13.10 10.84 7.60
CA PHE A 236 12.10 9.97 6.96
C PHE A 236 12.67 9.22 5.75
N LYS A 237 13.36 9.93 4.85
CA LYS A 237 14.00 9.29 3.69
C LYS A 237 14.99 8.22 4.13
N ARG A 238 15.82 8.51 5.12
CA ARG A 238 16.80 7.57 5.69
C ARG A 238 16.12 6.29 6.18
N ILE A 239 15.06 6.42 7.00
CA ILE A 239 14.29 5.29 7.54
C ILE A 239 13.68 4.43 6.41
N MET A 240 13.10 5.08 5.39
CA MET A 240 12.46 4.36 4.28
C MET A 240 13.48 3.64 3.40
N GLU A 241 14.66 4.22 3.15
CA GLU A 241 15.71 3.68 2.28
C GLU A 241 16.69 2.73 3.00
N ASP A 242 16.61 2.63 4.34
CA ASP A 242 17.38 1.70 5.16
C ASP A 242 16.79 0.28 5.09
N GLU A 243 17.61 -0.71 4.72
CA GLU A 243 17.21 -2.11 4.64
C GLU A 243 17.16 -2.82 6.01
N SER A 244 17.79 -2.25 7.03
CA SER A 244 17.74 -2.75 8.40
C SER A 244 16.45 -2.39 9.14
N VAL A 245 15.67 -1.46 8.58
CA VAL A 245 14.32 -1.11 9.06
C VAL A 245 13.29 -1.83 8.21
N THR A 246 12.49 -2.70 8.80
CA THR A 246 11.42 -3.42 8.10
C THR A 246 10.17 -2.53 8.03
N LYS A 247 9.66 -2.28 6.82
CA LYS A 247 8.39 -1.58 6.58
C LYS A 247 7.31 -2.61 6.32
N VAL A 248 6.31 -2.68 7.20
CA VAL A 248 5.24 -3.68 7.12
C VAL A 248 3.91 -3.05 6.70
N GLY A 249 3.15 -3.75 5.86
CA GLY A 249 1.84 -3.32 5.39
C GLY A 249 1.18 -4.34 4.48
N VAL A 250 0.00 -4.02 3.97
CA VAL A 250 -0.77 -4.86 3.03
C VAL A 250 -0.85 -4.17 1.67
N ALA A 251 -0.48 -4.89 0.60
CA ALA A 251 -0.27 -4.32 -0.72
C ALA A 251 0.80 -3.21 -0.78
N ILE A 252 1.71 -3.21 0.20
CA ILE A 252 2.70 -2.17 0.50
C ILE A 252 3.65 -1.84 -0.66
N LYS A 253 3.88 -2.80 -1.57
CA LYS A 253 4.67 -2.56 -2.79
C LYS A 253 4.07 -1.43 -3.63
N GLY A 254 2.74 -1.33 -3.68
CA GLY A 254 2.04 -0.27 -4.39
C GLY A 254 2.38 1.10 -3.81
N ASP A 255 2.38 1.21 -2.50
CA ASP A 255 2.66 2.44 -1.75
C ASP A 255 4.13 2.86 -1.90
N CYS A 256 5.06 1.92 -1.75
CA CYS A 256 6.48 2.19 -2.00
C CYS A 256 6.76 2.60 -3.45
N THR A 257 6.05 2.00 -4.43
CA THR A 257 6.17 2.41 -5.84
C THR A 257 5.65 3.83 -6.04
N ARG A 258 4.56 4.19 -5.36
CA ARG A 258 3.95 5.52 -5.39
C ARG A 258 4.86 6.56 -4.75
N LEU A 259 5.49 6.25 -3.61
CA LEU A 259 6.54 7.08 -3.00
C LEU A 259 7.71 7.31 -3.96
N LYS A 260 8.23 6.24 -4.59
CA LYS A 260 9.34 6.36 -5.53
C LYS A 260 9.01 7.29 -6.70
N ASN A 261 7.84 7.10 -7.31
CA ASN A 261 7.45 7.82 -8.51
C ASN A 261 7.13 9.30 -8.26
N ASN A 262 6.68 9.66 -7.04
CA ASN A 262 6.21 11.01 -6.75
C ASN A 262 7.16 11.81 -5.85
N LEU A 263 7.90 11.13 -4.97
CA LEU A 263 8.77 11.76 -3.97
C LEU A 263 10.24 11.30 -4.08
N GLY A 264 10.57 10.38 -5.00
CA GLY A 264 11.96 9.95 -5.23
C GLY A 264 12.57 9.14 -4.07
N ILE A 265 11.73 8.48 -3.27
CA ILE A 265 12.15 7.63 -2.15
C ILE A 265 12.20 6.17 -2.62
N ASN A 266 13.38 5.54 -2.52
CA ASN A 266 13.59 4.15 -2.91
C ASN A 266 13.50 3.24 -1.68
N SER A 267 12.27 2.93 -1.25
CA SER A 267 12.06 2.11 -0.06
C SER A 267 12.75 0.74 -0.16
N LYS A 268 13.38 0.31 0.93
CA LYS A 268 13.97 -1.03 1.14
C LYS A 268 13.37 -1.71 2.36
N GLY A 269 13.60 -2.99 2.59
CA GLY A 269 13.03 -3.72 3.72
C GLY A 269 11.51 -3.82 3.64
N ILE A 270 10.95 -3.96 2.43
CA ILE A 270 9.51 -3.93 2.20
C ILE A 270 8.91 -5.31 2.51
N PHE A 271 8.09 -5.39 3.55
CA PHE A 271 7.54 -6.66 4.03
C PHE A 271 6.02 -6.71 3.87
N GLU A 272 5.57 -7.59 2.99
CA GLU A 272 4.15 -7.80 2.70
C GLU A 272 3.53 -8.77 3.71
N LEU A 273 2.60 -8.28 4.52
CA LEU A 273 1.93 -9.04 5.58
C LEU A 273 1.12 -10.21 5.02
N SER A 274 0.51 -10.06 3.83
CA SER A 274 -0.23 -11.15 3.20
C SER A 274 0.62 -12.41 2.99
N HIS A 275 1.93 -12.27 2.75
CA HIS A 275 2.81 -13.42 2.60
C HIS A 275 2.99 -14.18 3.91
N LEU A 276 3.21 -13.46 5.02
CA LEU A 276 3.39 -14.05 6.34
C LEU A 276 2.08 -14.62 6.89
N TYR A 277 0.97 -13.90 6.72
CA TYR A 277 -0.36 -14.36 7.10
C TYR A 277 -0.71 -15.69 6.44
N LYS A 278 -0.49 -15.83 5.12
CA LYS A 278 -0.79 -17.06 4.41
C LYS A 278 0.15 -18.20 4.78
N LEU A 279 1.43 -17.89 5.00
CA LEU A 279 2.39 -18.87 5.53
C LEU A 279 1.88 -19.43 6.85
N VAL A 280 1.58 -18.56 7.83
CA VAL A 280 1.10 -18.98 9.16
C VAL A 280 -0.21 -19.77 9.07
N LYS A 281 -1.21 -19.19 8.40
CA LYS A 281 -2.57 -19.76 8.33
C LYS A 281 -2.59 -21.13 7.67
N TYR A 282 -1.91 -21.28 6.54
CA TYR A 282 -2.00 -22.49 5.74
C TYR A 282 -0.95 -23.53 6.09
N SER A 283 0.20 -23.15 6.67
CA SER A 283 1.11 -24.14 7.25
C SER A 283 0.45 -24.90 8.39
N LYS A 284 -0.31 -24.23 9.26
CA LYS A 284 -1.06 -24.88 10.35
C LYS A 284 -2.13 -25.87 9.84
N ALA A 285 -2.72 -25.59 8.68
CA ALA A 285 -3.76 -26.42 8.06
C ALA A 285 -3.22 -27.48 7.08
N GLY A 286 -1.92 -27.49 6.78
CA GLY A 286 -1.33 -28.33 5.73
C GLY A 286 -1.74 -27.96 4.30
N GLU A 287 -2.36 -26.79 4.09
CA GLU A 287 -2.89 -26.32 2.80
C GLU A 287 -1.82 -25.57 1.99
N LEU A 288 -0.69 -26.24 1.71
CA LEU A 288 0.53 -25.61 1.16
C LEU A 288 0.32 -24.93 -0.20
N ASP A 289 -0.61 -25.41 -1.01
CA ASP A 289 -0.99 -24.83 -2.32
C ASP A 289 -1.57 -23.41 -2.18
N ARG A 290 -2.13 -23.09 -1.01
CA ARG A 290 -2.68 -21.76 -0.70
C ARG A 290 -1.60 -20.79 -0.24
N ILE A 291 -0.38 -21.25 0.08
CA ILE A 291 0.78 -20.39 0.40
C ILE A 291 1.35 -19.80 -0.90
N ASN A 292 0.75 -18.68 -1.31
CA ASN A 292 1.12 -17.96 -2.51
C ASN A 292 0.98 -16.44 -2.32
N LYS A 293 1.51 -15.65 -3.27
CA LYS A 293 1.60 -14.19 -3.20
C LYS A 293 0.27 -13.45 -3.48
N VAL A 294 -0.88 -14.12 -3.48
CA VAL A 294 -2.19 -13.43 -3.58
C VAL A 294 -2.45 -12.67 -2.28
N MET A 295 -2.76 -11.37 -2.41
CA MET A 295 -3.01 -10.47 -1.28
C MET A 295 -4.28 -10.85 -0.51
N VAL A 296 -4.26 -10.57 0.80
CA VAL A 296 -5.43 -10.68 1.69
C VAL A 296 -5.64 -9.30 2.31
N SER A 297 -6.87 -8.80 2.36
CA SER A 297 -7.11 -7.43 2.84
C SER A 297 -6.70 -7.26 4.30
N LEU A 298 -6.24 -6.06 4.65
CA LEU A 298 -5.88 -5.69 6.02
C LEU A 298 -7.02 -6.01 6.99
N ALA A 299 -8.25 -5.64 6.65
CA ALA A 299 -9.44 -5.91 7.47
C ALA A 299 -9.65 -7.41 7.76
N VAL A 300 -9.40 -8.30 6.78
CA VAL A 300 -9.52 -9.75 7.00
C VAL A 300 -8.41 -10.25 7.93
N GLN A 301 -7.16 -9.82 7.68
CA GLN A 301 -6.03 -10.21 8.52
C GLN A 301 -6.22 -9.71 9.96
N THR A 302 -6.65 -8.46 10.16
CA THR A 302 -6.97 -7.87 11.47
C THR A 302 -8.07 -8.65 12.18
N GLN A 303 -9.18 -8.96 11.50
CA GLN A 303 -10.28 -9.68 12.10
C GLN A 303 -9.87 -11.08 12.58
N GLU A 304 -9.12 -11.81 11.76
CA GLU A 304 -8.75 -13.17 12.09
C GLU A 304 -7.60 -13.26 13.10
N MET A 305 -6.60 -12.38 13.00
CA MET A 305 -5.41 -12.45 13.85
C MET A 305 -5.54 -11.63 15.14
N LEU A 306 -6.28 -10.51 15.10
CA LEU A 306 -6.47 -9.63 16.26
C LEU A 306 -7.86 -9.78 16.90
N GLY A 307 -8.74 -10.58 16.29
CA GLY A 307 -10.04 -10.95 16.85
C GLY A 307 -11.13 -9.88 16.78
N LEU A 308 -10.87 -8.73 16.14
CA LEU A 308 -11.81 -7.62 16.00
C LEU A 308 -11.81 -7.07 14.56
N PRO A 309 -12.97 -6.72 14.00
CA PRO A 309 -13.05 -6.17 12.64
C PRO A 309 -12.39 -4.79 12.57
N LEU A 310 -11.68 -4.51 11.47
CA LEU A 310 -11.21 -3.15 11.17
C LEU A 310 -12.34 -2.34 10.52
N PHE A 311 -12.49 -1.08 10.93
CA PHE A 311 -13.45 -0.18 10.28
C PHE A 311 -12.99 0.12 8.85
N LYS A 312 -13.76 -0.33 7.85
CA LYS A 312 -13.41 -0.13 6.43
C LYS A 312 -13.55 1.32 5.96
N GLY A 313 -14.37 2.11 6.66
CA GLY A 313 -14.54 3.54 6.41
C GLY A 313 -14.75 3.87 4.94
N ASP A 314 -15.72 3.25 4.26
CA ASP A 314 -15.90 3.43 2.81
C ASP A 314 -16.02 4.93 2.42
N ASP A 315 -16.65 5.75 3.28
CA ASP A 315 -16.74 7.20 3.12
C ASP A 315 -15.41 7.94 3.46
N VAL A 316 -14.61 7.40 4.39
CA VAL A 316 -13.33 7.98 4.83
C VAL A 316 -12.22 7.68 3.82
N ARG A 317 -12.09 6.42 3.39
CA ARG A 317 -11.09 5.96 2.43
C ARG A 317 -11.17 6.70 1.09
N SER A 318 -12.39 7.03 0.66
CA SER A 318 -12.65 7.74 -0.60
C SER A 318 -12.76 9.27 -0.45
N SER A 319 -12.49 9.79 0.75
CA SER A 319 -12.60 11.22 1.07
C SER A 319 -11.50 12.08 0.42
N ASN A 320 -11.62 13.40 0.59
CA ASN A 320 -10.62 14.34 0.07
C ASN A 320 -9.42 14.46 1.02
N TRP A 321 -8.42 13.61 0.79
CA TRP A 321 -7.13 13.60 1.52
C TRP A 321 -6.24 14.83 1.28
N MET A 322 -6.65 15.82 0.48
CA MET A 322 -5.90 17.08 0.35
C MET A 322 -6.33 18.14 1.37
N MET A 323 -7.42 17.91 2.09
CA MET A 323 -7.97 18.83 3.08
C MET A 323 -7.53 18.41 4.48
N ARG A 324 -7.53 19.35 5.44
CA ARG A 324 -7.25 19.02 6.86
C ARG A 324 -8.08 17.82 7.31
N LEU A 325 -7.42 16.89 8.02
CA LEU A 325 -8.05 15.65 8.44
C LEU A 325 -9.15 15.90 9.49
N SER A 326 -10.27 15.21 9.33
CA SER A 326 -11.28 15.05 10.38
C SER A 326 -10.79 14.07 11.46
N ALA A 327 -11.47 14.04 12.60
CA ALA A 327 -11.19 13.07 13.66
C ALA A 327 -11.30 11.62 13.16
N ASP A 328 -12.27 11.34 12.27
CA ASP A 328 -12.46 10.01 11.68
C ASP A 328 -11.32 9.65 10.72
N GLN A 329 -10.86 10.60 9.89
CA GLN A 329 -9.70 10.40 9.02
C GLN A 329 -8.43 10.15 9.83
N VAL A 330 -8.22 10.86 10.94
CA VAL A 330 -7.09 10.62 11.85
C VAL A 330 -7.18 9.22 12.46
N ALA A 331 -8.34 8.85 12.98
CA ALA A 331 -8.54 7.54 13.62
C ALA A 331 -8.38 6.39 12.63
N TYR A 332 -8.92 6.53 11.42
CA TYR A 332 -8.75 5.58 10.31
C TYR A 332 -7.28 5.43 9.93
N SER A 333 -6.61 6.53 9.55
CA SER A 333 -5.24 6.51 9.05
C SER A 333 -4.25 5.99 10.09
N ALA A 334 -4.46 6.34 11.37
CA ALA A 334 -3.63 5.84 12.44
C ALA A 334 -3.85 4.34 12.70
N SER A 335 -5.09 3.87 12.59
CA SER A 335 -5.42 2.45 12.76
C SER A 335 -4.85 1.59 11.62
N ASP A 336 -4.88 2.06 10.37
CA ASP A 336 -4.36 1.29 9.22
C ASP A 336 -2.86 1.02 9.34
N ALA A 337 -2.04 2.03 9.61
CA ALA A 337 -0.60 1.86 9.82
C ALA A 337 -0.29 1.03 11.09
N TYR A 338 -1.00 1.29 12.20
CA TYR A 338 -0.76 0.59 13.45
C TYR A 338 -1.21 -0.88 13.40
N ALA A 339 -2.28 -1.20 12.67
CA ALA A 339 -2.72 -2.58 12.43
C ALA A 339 -1.65 -3.38 11.70
N GLY A 340 -0.99 -2.78 10.69
CA GLY A 340 0.11 -3.40 9.99
C GLY A 340 1.26 -3.80 10.93
N LEU A 341 1.65 -2.90 11.84
CA LEU A 341 2.67 -3.17 12.86
C LEU A 341 2.26 -4.33 13.77
N GLN A 342 1.06 -4.26 14.34
CA GLN A 342 0.58 -5.27 15.30
C GLN A 342 0.43 -6.65 14.66
N LEU A 343 -0.08 -6.70 13.42
CA LEU A 343 -0.17 -7.93 12.64
C LEU A 343 1.20 -8.57 12.43
N TYR A 344 2.24 -7.80 12.12
CA TYR A 344 3.58 -8.35 11.98
C TYR A 344 4.02 -9.12 13.22
N TYR A 345 3.90 -8.51 14.42
CA TYR A 345 4.33 -9.14 15.65
C TYR A 345 3.49 -10.37 16.03
N VAL A 346 2.16 -10.29 15.89
CA VAL A 346 1.30 -11.45 16.15
C VAL A 346 1.63 -12.60 15.19
N LEU A 347 1.71 -12.31 13.89
CA LEU A 347 2.01 -13.32 12.88
C LEU A 347 3.41 -13.92 13.04
N GLU A 348 4.39 -13.11 13.40
CA GLU A 348 5.75 -13.58 13.63
C GLU A 348 5.81 -14.53 14.83
N GLN A 349 5.09 -14.22 15.91
CA GLN A 349 4.96 -15.13 17.04
C GLN A 349 4.26 -16.43 16.65
N GLU A 350 3.17 -16.36 15.89
CA GLU A 350 2.49 -17.56 15.38
C GLU A 350 3.39 -18.39 14.45
N ARG A 351 4.22 -17.74 13.62
CA ARG A 351 5.21 -18.42 12.78
C ARG A 351 6.22 -19.19 13.62
N MET A 352 6.71 -18.61 14.71
CA MET A 352 7.68 -19.26 15.62
C MET A 352 7.07 -20.44 16.39
N LYS A 353 5.75 -20.54 16.50
CA LYS A 353 5.06 -21.68 17.12
C LYS A 353 4.95 -22.89 16.17
N LEU A 354 5.15 -22.71 14.87
CA LEU A 354 5.09 -23.80 13.88
C LEU A 354 6.33 -24.70 13.97
N GLN A 355 6.14 -26.00 13.73
CA GLN A 355 7.20 -27.02 13.76
C GLN A 355 7.16 -27.87 12.48
N PRO A 356 8.25 -27.92 11.69
CA PRO A 356 9.42 -27.06 11.79
C PRO A 356 9.04 -25.59 11.56
N THR A 357 9.77 -24.67 12.19
CA THR A 357 9.51 -23.24 12.02
C THR A 357 9.86 -22.80 10.59
N PRO A 358 8.88 -22.45 9.74
CA PRO A 358 9.15 -22.13 8.35
C PRO A 358 9.92 -20.80 8.27
N PRO A 359 10.85 -20.63 7.33
CA PRO A 359 11.60 -19.38 7.21
C PRO A 359 10.66 -18.19 6.96
N ARG A 360 11.02 -17.03 7.52
CA ARG A 360 10.26 -15.81 7.29
C ARG A 360 10.22 -15.46 5.79
N PRO A 361 9.08 -15.01 5.22
CA PRO A 361 9.04 -14.54 3.85
C PRO A 361 10.09 -13.45 3.59
N ALA A 362 10.73 -13.50 2.43
CA ALA A 362 11.69 -12.48 2.02
C ALA A 362 11.02 -11.14 1.74
N PHE A 363 11.80 -10.06 1.78
CA PHE A 363 11.33 -8.73 1.37
C PHE A 363 10.88 -8.73 -0.09
N VAL A 364 9.85 -7.94 -0.39
CA VAL A 364 9.12 -7.95 -1.66
C VAL A 364 10.02 -7.59 -2.84
N GLU A 365 10.95 -6.68 -2.64
CA GLU A 365 11.92 -6.22 -3.65
C GLU A 365 12.92 -7.31 -4.08
N GLN A 366 13.14 -8.33 -3.26
CA GLN A 366 14.01 -9.47 -3.61
C GLN A 366 13.31 -10.45 -4.56
N ASN A 367 11.98 -10.36 -4.69
CA ASN A 367 11.15 -11.20 -5.58
C ASN A 367 11.32 -12.72 -5.38
N LEU A 368 11.74 -13.17 -4.20
CA LEU A 368 11.90 -14.59 -3.89
C LEU A 368 10.53 -15.27 -3.65
N PRO A 369 10.40 -16.58 -3.91
CA PRO A 369 9.20 -17.33 -3.55
C PRO A 369 9.01 -17.39 -2.02
N ILE A 370 7.77 -17.58 -1.58
CA ILE A 370 7.50 -17.85 -0.16
C ILE A 370 7.97 -19.28 0.10
N ARG A 371 8.96 -19.42 0.99
CA ARG A 371 9.48 -20.71 1.40
C ARG A 371 8.65 -21.21 2.58
N PHE A 372 8.32 -22.49 2.55
CA PHE A 372 7.69 -23.21 3.64
C PHE A 372 8.38 -24.58 3.70
N LEU A 373 8.61 -25.07 4.90
CA LEU A 373 9.20 -26.39 5.11
C LEU A 373 8.06 -27.41 5.18
N THR A 374 8.21 -28.55 4.50
CA THR A 374 7.37 -29.72 4.74
C THR A 374 7.99 -30.57 5.85
N ALA A 375 7.18 -31.34 6.56
CA ALA A 375 7.70 -32.28 7.56
C ALA A 375 8.68 -33.31 6.94
N ASP A 376 8.57 -33.55 5.63
CA ASP A 376 9.45 -34.44 4.87
C ASP A 376 10.80 -33.79 4.47
N ASP A 377 10.95 -32.46 4.62
CA ASP A 377 12.20 -31.73 4.33
C ASP A 377 13.19 -31.75 5.53
N VAL A 378 12.82 -32.38 6.64
CA VAL A 378 13.68 -32.55 7.82
C VAL A 378 14.25 -33.96 7.79
N ASP A 379 15.35 -34.14 7.06
CA ASP A 379 16.19 -35.33 7.20
C ASP A 379 16.83 -35.31 8.61
N GLU A 380 16.49 -36.29 9.46
CA GLU A 380 17.10 -36.52 10.78
C GLU A 380 18.54 -37.05 10.65
N SER A 381 19.39 -36.32 9.93
CA SER A 381 20.81 -36.62 9.81
C SER A 381 21.67 -35.36 9.81
N ASP A 382 21.46 -34.48 10.80
CA ASP A 382 22.55 -33.62 11.26
C ASP A 382 22.36 -33.20 12.72
N THR A 383 22.58 -34.16 13.61
CA THR A 383 22.99 -33.86 14.98
C THR A 383 24.51 -33.83 15.02
N THR A 384 25.05 -32.70 15.49
CA THR A 384 26.45 -32.33 15.83
C THR A 384 27.00 -31.24 14.91
N SER A 385 27.12 -29.98 15.36
CA SER A 385 28.17 -29.63 16.32
C SER A 385 27.91 -28.25 16.93
N GLU A 386 27.92 -28.20 18.26
CA GLU A 386 28.09 -26.97 19.04
C GLU A 386 29.56 -26.53 19.06
N SER A 387 29.74 -25.21 19.10
CA SER A 387 30.78 -24.44 19.79
C SER A 387 32.21 -24.37 19.22
N GLY A 388 32.78 -23.16 19.29
CA GLY A 388 34.20 -22.98 19.60
C GLY A 388 34.97 -22.03 18.68
N GLU A 389 35.10 -20.78 19.11
CA GLU A 389 36.10 -19.82 18.65
C GLU A 389 37.53 -20.33 18.93
N HIS A 390 38.49 -20.10 18.02
CA HIS A 390 39.86 -19.61 18.31
C HIS A 390 40.76 -19.56 17.05
N GLU A 391 41.41 -18.42 16.85
CA GLU A 391 42.64 -18.28 16.05
C GLU A 391 43.79 -19.11 16.66
N VAL A 392 44.72 -19.63 15.82
CA VAL A 392 46.19 -19.40 15.84
C VAL A 392 46.88 -20.25 14.76
N VAL A 393 47.55 -19.54 13.83
CA VAL A 393 48.87 -19.74 13.16
C VAL A 393 49.54 -21.14 13.20
N THR A 394 49.99 -21.64 12.04
CA THR A 394 51.41 -21.98 11.74
C THR A 394 51.66 -22.37 10.28
N ASP A 395 52.88 -22.05 9.84
CA ASP A 395 53.47 -21.99 8.50
C ASP A 395 53.62 -23.33 7.74
N VAL A 396 53.93 -23.24 6.43
CA VAL A 396 55.21 -23.70 5.84
C VAL A 396 55.30 -23.39 4.33
N GLU A 397 56.35 -22.61 3.98
CA GLU A 397 57.16 -22.50 2.73
C GLU A 397 56.48 -22.13 1.39
N VAL A 398 56.65 -20.92 0.81
CA VAL A 398 57.85 -20.19 0.30
C VAL A 398 58.61 -20.90 -0.84
N ARG A 399 58.45 -20.37 -2.07
CA ARG A 399 59.61 -19.97 -2.91
C ARG A 399 59.23 -18.88 -3.91
N LEU A 400 59.90 -17.73 -3.75
CA LEU A 400 59.92 -16.55 -4.60
C LEU A 400 60.57 -16.83 -5.97
N GLU A 401 60.15 -16.08 -7.00
CA GLU A 401 61.04 -15.19 -7.78
C GLU A 401 60.21 -14.19 -8.61
N THR A 402 60.44 -12.90 -8.37
CA THR A 402 60.08 -11.73 -9.20
C THR A 402 61.40 -11.05 -9.63
N PRO A 403 61.47 -10.22 -10.68
CA PRO A 403 61.12 -8.80 -10.51
C PRO A 403 60.52 -8.07 -11.74
N GLU A 404 59.65 -7.12 -11.40
CA GLU A 404 59.55 -5.74 -11.92
C GLU A 404 59.44 -5.46 -13.43
N THR A 405 58.32 -4.83 -13.82
CA THR A 405 58.29 -3.36 -14.05
C THR A 405 56.87 -2.88 -14.40
N ARG A 406 56.44 -1.81 -13.73
CA ARG A 406 55.27 -0.98 -14.10
C ARG A 406 55.81 0.38 -14.54
N PRO A 407 55.18 1.03 -15.54
CA PRO A 407 54.64 2.37 -15.28
C PRO A 407 53.20 2.53 -15.81
N THR A 408 52.33 3.10 -14.97
CA THR A 408 51.05 3.75 -15.30
C THR A 408 51.28 5.19 -15.80
N PRO A 409 50.26 6.02 -16.17
CA PRO A 409 48.89 5.78 -16.65
C PRO A 409 48.56 6.60 -17.94
N SER A 410 47.34 6.50 -18.50
CA SER A 410 46.47 7.65 -18.89
C SER A 410 45.51 7.38 -20.07
N ILE A 411 44.20 7.41 -19.76
CA ILE A 411 43.10 8.15 -20.42
C ILE A 411 42.64 7.82 -21.88
N ALA A 412 41.31 7.62 -21.95
CA ALA A 412 40.32 7.89 -23.02
C ALA A 412 39.83 6.76 -23.97
N LYS A 413 38.52 6.49 -23.80
CA LYS A 413 37.48 5.80 -24.62
C LYS A 413 37.36 6.34 -26.06
N PRO A 414 36.44 5.85 -26.95
CA PRO A 414 35.58 4.64 -26.91
C PRO A 414 35.61 3.81 -28.22
N THR A 415 35.40 2.49 -28.15
CA THR A 415 35.03 1.69 -29.32
C THR A 415 33.60 1.16 -29.22
N THR A 416 32.87 1.43 -30.29
CA THR A 416 31.53 1.02 -30.69
C THR A 416 31.24 -0.46 -30.43
N LYS A 417 30.24 -0.76 -29.60
CA LYS A 417 29.61 -2.09 -29.55
C LYS A 417 28.57 -2.19 -30.67
N ALA A 418 28.91 -2.95 -31.70
CA ALA A 418 27.95 -3.47 -32.65
C ALA A 418 27.07 -4.55 -31.99
N THR A 419 25.79 -4.51 -32.30
CA THR A 419 24.73 -5.44 -31.90
C THR A 419 24.95 -6.83 -32.53
N PRO A 420 24.84 -7.96 -31.80
CA PRO A 420 24.70 -9.27 -32.43
C PRO A 420 23.25 -9.52 -32.86
N GLN A 421 23.07 -9.99 -34.09
CA GLN A 421 21.81 -10.54 -34.59
C GLN A 421 21.45 -11.84 -33.84
N PRO A 422 20.16 -12.22 -33.76
CA PRO A 422 19.75 -13.45 -33.08
C PRO A 422 19.99 -14.66 -34.01
N GLU A 423 20.91 -15.51 -33.62
CA GLU A 423 21.10 -16.83 -34.23
C GLU A 423 20.08 -17.83 -33.67
N ASP A 424 19.46 -18.61 -34.56
CA ASP A 424 18.51 -19.67 -34.23
C ASP A 424 19.20 -20.72 -33.33
N ASN A 425 18.68 -20.87 -32.11
CA ASN A 425 19.22 -21.83 -31.14
C ASN A 425 18.78 -23.26 -31.53
N PRO A 426 19.69 -24.19 -31.90
CA PRO A 426 19.32 -25.49 -32.50
C PRO A 426 18.71 -26.51 -31.52
N HIS A 427 18.46 -26.15 -30.26
CA HIS A 427 18.03 -27.07 -29.19
C HIS A 427 16.73 -26.67 -28.48
N ASP A 428 15.91 -25.81 -29.08
CA ASP A 428 14.60 -25.50 -28.50
C ASP A 428 13.59 -26.62 -28.77
N THR A 429 13.26 -27.40 -27.74
CA THR A 429 12.29 -28.52 -27.82
C THR A 429 10.83 -28.06 -27.73
N ARG A 430 10.56 -26.75 -27.73
CA ARG A 430 9.20 -26.19 -27.65
C ARG A 430 8.51 -26.24 -29.02
N ASP A 431 7.17 -26.33 -29.02
CA ASP A 431 6.38 -26.41 -30.24
C ASP A 431 6.72 -25.24 -31.20
N PRO A 432 7.01 -25.50 -32.49
CA PRO A 432 7.43 -24.47 -33.44
C PRO A 432 6.42 -23.32 -33.58
N ARG A 433 5.13 -23.56 -33.30
CA ARG A 433 4.09 -22.53 -33.30
C ARG A 433 4.26 -21.53 -32.17
N ILE A 434 4.80 -21.95 -31.02
CA ILE A 434 5.10 -21.08 -29.87
C ILE A 434 6.25 -20.13 -30.23
N LEU A 435 7.30 -20.66 -30.86
CA LEU A 435 8.47 -19.88 -31.27
C LEU A 435 8.11 -18.85 -32.33
N ALA A 436 7.30 -19.23 -33.32
CA ALA A 436 6.77 -18.31 -34.33
C ALA A 436 5.94 -17.17 -33.69
N ALA A 437 5.07 -17.51 -32.74
CA ALA A 437 4.26 -16.54 -32.02
C ALA A 437 5.08 -15.60 -31.11
N GLU A 438 6.13 -16.11 -30.46
CA GLU A 438 7.08 -15.29 -29.68
C GLU A 438 7.82 -14.29 -30.56
N LYS A 439 8.29 -14.72 -31.74
CA LYS A 439 8.95 -13.85 -32.70
C LYS A 439 8.04 -12.72 -33.17
N HIS A 440 6.76 -13.02 -33.42
CA HIS A 440 5.76 -12.01 -33.78
C HIS A 440 5.48 -11.04 -32.61
N ALA A 441 5.34 -11.55 -31.39
CA ALA A 441 5.12 -10.73 -30.20
C ALA A 441 6.28 -9.77 -29.93
N GLN A 442 7.53 -10.24 -30.07
CA GLN A 442 8.72 -9.42 -29.92
C GLN A 442 8.83 -8.35 -31.01
N LYS A 443 8.54 -8.70 -32.28
CA LYS A 443 8.48 -7.73 -33.38
C LYS A 443 7.44 -6.66 -33.11
N TYR A 444 6.25 -7.05 -32.65
CA TYR A 444 5.19 -6.09 -32.29
C TYR A 444 5.63 -5.14 -31.17
N HIS A 445 6.31 -5.65 -30.13
CA HIS A 445 6.88 -4.83 -29.06
C HIS A 445 7.94 -3.85 -29.55
N SER A 446 8.78 -4.26 -30.50
CA SER A 446 9.86 -3.39 -31.02
C SER A 446 9.35 -2.19 -31.83
N ILE A 447 8.15 -2.29 -32.40
CA ILE A 447 7.56 -1.27 -33.28
C ILE A 447 6.54 -0.38 -32.52
N THR A 448 6.01 -0.86 -31.39
CA THR A 448 4.89 -0.22 -30.69
C THR A 448 5.35 0.50 -29.41
N ARG A 449 4.81 1.69 -29.13
CA ARG A 449 5.20 2.52 -27.97
C ARG A 449 4.81 1.86 -26.63
N PRO A 450 5.66 1.90 -25.58
CA PRO A 450 5.48 1.14 -24.33
C PRO A 450 4.17 1.37 -23.57
N LYS A 451 3.52 2.53 -23.75
CA LYS A 451 2.31 2.89 -23.01
C LYS A 451 1.02 2.23 -23.52
N SER A 452 1.05 1.57 -24.68
CA SER A 452 -0.13 0.94 -25.30
C SER A 452 0.11 -0.51 -25.72
N THR A 453 1.24 -1.11 -25.36
CA THR A 453 1.60 -2.44 -25.86
C THR A 453 1.07 -3.52 -24.90
N PRO A 454 0.29 -4.51 -25.37
CA PRO A 454 -0.13 -5.63 -24.54
C PRO A 454 1.07 -6.44 -24.03
N PRO A 455 0.95 -7.15 -22.90
CA PRO A 455 2.01 -8.04 -22.41
C PRO A 455 2.45 -9.06 -23.47
N LEU A 456 3.74 -9.44 -23.47
CA LEU A 456 4.28 -10.44 -24.41
C LEU A 456 3.54 -11.78 -24.32
N SER A 457 3.08 -12.17 -23.12
CA SER A 457 2.26 -13.38 -22.93
C SER A 457 0.93 -13.29 -23.66
N SER A 458 0.26 -12.14 -23.62
CA SER A 458 -1.00 -11.90 -24.31
C SER A 458 -0.82 -11.90 -25.82
N LEU A 459 0.23 -11.24 -26.32
CA LEU A 459 0.56 -11.22 -27.74
C LEU A 459 0.94 -12.59 -28.28
N ARG A 460 1.78 -13.34 -27.56
CA ARG A 460 2.14 -14.72 -27.93
C ARG A 460 0.90 -15.59 -28.02
N THR A 461 0.04 -15.53 -27.01
CA THR A 461 -1.22 -16.31 -26.97
C THR A 461 -2.14 -15.93 -28.13
N TYR A 462 -2.28 -14.64 -28.40
CA TYR A 462 -3.06 -14.13 -29.54
C TYR A 462 -2.49 -14.60 -30.88
N TYR A 463 -1.18 -14.51 -31.12
CA TYR A 463 -0.59 -14.95 -32.38
C TYR A 463 -0.67 -16.47 -32.57
N MET A 464 -0.60 -17.25 -31.48
CA MET A 464 -0.86 -18.69 -31.53
C MET A 464 -2.29 -18.98 -31.97
N TRP A 465 -3.29 -18.30 -31.39
CA TRP A 465 -4.68 -18.50 -31.76
C TRP A 465 -4.96 -17.95 -33.18
N TYR A 466 -4.58 -16.71 -33.47
CA TYR A 466 -4.92 -16.02 -34.72
C TYR A 466 -4.29 -16.67 -35.97
N ASN A 467 -3.02 -17.10 -35.90
CA ASN A 467 -2.32 -17.66 -37.05
C ASN A 467 -2.65 -19.15 -37.29
N ASN A 468 -3.20 -19.85 -36.30
CA ASN A 468 -3.49 -21.28 -36.38
C ASN A 468 -5.00 -21.48 -36.19
N GLN A 469 -5.72 -21.67 -37.30
CA GLN A 469 -7.19 -21.84 -37.28
C GLN A 469 -7.63 -23.16 -36.64
N ASP A 470 -6.72 -24.13 -36.51
CA ASP A 470 -6.90 -25.42 -35.87
C ASP A 470 -6.79 -25.39 -34.34
N LEU A 471 -6.28 -24.29 -33.76
CA LEU A 471 -6.04 -24.18 -32.33
C LEU A 471 -7.19 -23.47 -31.60
N THR A 472 -7.96 -24.21 -30.82
CA THR A 472 -8.94 -23.64 -29.86
C THR A 472 -8.23 -23.13 -28.60
N PRO A 473 -8.85 -22.25 -27.80
CA PRO A 473 -8.26 -21.73 -26.57
C PRO A 473 -7.84 -22.81 -25.56
N GLU A 474 -8.53 -23.95 -25.50
CA GLU A 474 -8.16 -25.09 -24.65
C GLU A 474 -6.83 -25.70 -25.07
N VAL A 475 -6.66 -25.92 -26.38
CA VAL A 475 -5.43 -26.51 -26.94
C VAL A 475 -4.26 -25.53 -26.79
N VAL A 476 -4.51 -24.23 -26.95
CA VAL A 476 -3.49 -23.21 -26.65
C VAL A 476 -3.09 -23.25 -25.17
N ALA A 477 -4.04 -23.51 -24.26
CA ALA A 477 -3.77 -23.59 -22.83
C ALA A 477 -2.84 -24.76 -22.46
N THR A 478 -2.94 -25.89 -23.15
CA THR A 478 -2.09 -27.06 -22.96
C THR A 478 -0.71 -26.90 -23.60
N LEU A 479 -0.65 -26.28 -24.78
CA LEU A 479 0.62 -26.04 -25.49
C LEU A 479 1.52 -25.02 -24.77
N LEU A 480 0.93 -24.02 -24.10
CA LEU A 480 1.69 -22.94 -23.47
C LEU A 480 2.47 -23.35 -22.22
N ARG A 481 2.00 -24.34 -21.45
CA ARG A 481 2.61 -24.71 -20.15
C ARG A 481 2.15 -26.08 -19.64
N THR A 482 3.00 -26.73 -18.84
CA THR A 482 2.63 -27.86 -17.97
C THR A 482 2.79 -27.46 -16.49
N PRO A 483 1.76 -27.57 -15.64
CA PRO A 483 0.37 -27.93 -15.96
C PRO A 483 -0.32 -26.87 -16.85
N PRO A 484 -1.38 -27.25 -17.59
CA PRO A 484 -2.06 -26.36 -18.54
C PRO A 484 -2.58 -25.09 -17.87
N LEU A 485 -2.70 -24.02 -18.65
CA LEU A 485 -3.41 -22.82 -18.19
C LEU A 485 -4.92 -23.09 -18.11
N LYS A 486 -5.65 -22.28 -17.33
CA LYS A 486 -7.11 -22.29 -17.38
C LYS A 486 -7.55 -21.66 -18.70
N THR A 487 -8.56 -22.22 -19.36
CA THR A 487 -9.12 -21.69 -20.62
C THR A 487 -9.50 -20.21 -20.50
N ASN A 488 -10.10 -19.80 -19.38
CA ASN A 488 -10.46 -18.40 -19.13
C ASN A 488 -9.25 -17.45 -19.10
N THR A 489 -8.08 -17.93 -18.70
CA THR A 489 -6.84 -17.15 -18.74
C THR A 489 -6.37 -16.93 -20.17
N VAL A 490 -6.44 -17.97 -21.01
CA VAL A 490 -6.11 -17.88 -22.45
C VAL A 490 -7.07 -16.94 -23.17
N VAL A 491 -8.37 -17.05 -22.88
CA VAL A 491 -9.42 -16.17 -23.41
C VAL A 491 -9.15 -14.71 -23.03
N SER A 492 -8.80 -14.46 -21.77
CA SER A 492 -8.45 -13.11 -21.29
C SER A 492 -7.22 -12.55 -22.02
N TYR A 493 -6.20 -13.38 -22.27
CA TYR A 493 -5.00 -12.99 -23.01
C TYR A 493 -5.29 -12.62 -24.47
N ILE A 494 -6.16 -13.37 -25.14
CA ILE A 494 -6.60 -13.07 -26.52
C ILE A 494 -7.35 -11.73 -26.54
N LEU A 495 -8.31 -11.54 -25.65
CA LEU A 495 -9.11 -10.31 -25.58
C LEU A 495 -8.27 -9.09 -25.22
N ASP A 496 -7.33 -9.22 -24.30
CA ASP A 496 -6.42 -8.15 -23.91
C ASP A 496 -5.50 -7.73 -25.06
N ALA A 497 -5.05 -8.68 -25.88
CA ALA A 497 -4.24 -8.37 -27.06
C ALA A 497 -5.04 -7.61 -28.11
N ILE A 498 -6.32 -7.99 -28.33
CA ILE A 498 -7.21 -7.31 -29.29
C ILE A 498 -7.59 -5.91 -28.80
N VAL A 499 -8.03 -5.77 -27.54
CA VAL A 499 -8.52 -4.48 -27.01
C VAL A 499 -7.38 -3.50 -26.78
N SER A 500 -6.30 -3.94 -26.13
CA SER A 500 -5.18 -3.06 -25.79
C SER A 500 -4.25 -2.83 -26.99
N GLY A 501 -4.16 -3.82 -27.90
CA GLY A 501 -3.27 -3.77 -29.07
C GLY A 501 -3.95 -3.33 -30.37
N GLY A 502 -5.28 -3.26 -30.42
CA GLY A 502 -6.00 -2.97 -31.66
C GLY A 502 -5.73 -4.01 -32.77
N LEU A 503 -5.49 -5.26 -32.38
CA LEU A 503 -5.07 -6.31 -33.31
C LEU A 503 -6.25 -6.85 -34.13
N PRO A 504 -6.02 -7.28 -35.38
CA PRO A 504 -7.09 -7.80 -36.23
C PRO A 504 -7.67 -9.12 -35.68
N TYR A 505 -8.94 -9.39 -35.93
CA TYR A 505 -9.58 -10.63 -35.51
C TYR A 505 -10.71 -11.01 -36.47
N SER A 506 -11.04 -12.30 -36.54
CA SER A 506 -12.25 -12.77 -37.22
C SER A 506 -13.43 -12.67 -36.26
N LYS A 507 -14.47 -11.93 -36.65
CA LYS A 507 -15.69 -11.75 -35.83
C LYS A 507 -16.37 -13.08 -35.51
N ALA A 508 -16.53 -13.93 -36.53
CA ALA A 508 -17.15 -15.25 -36.39
C ALA A 508 -16.36 -16.13 -35.41
N ARG A 509 -15.04 -16.21 -35.58
CA ARG A 509 -14.19 -17.06 -34.73
C ARG A 509 -14.09 -16.56 -33.29
N LEU A 510 -13.98 -15.24 -33.10
CA LEU A 510 -13.97 -14.65 -31.77
C LEU A 510 -15.29 -14.99 -31.04
N ARG A 511 -16.43 -14.90 -31.73
CA ARG A 511 -17.72 -15.25 -31.17
C ARG A 511 -17.81 -16.71 -30.77
N THR A 512 -17.46 -17.63 -31.67
CA THR A 512 -17.65 -19.07 -31.45
C THR A 512 -16.66 -19.68 -30.48
N GLU A 513 -15.39 -19.24 -30.51
CA GLU A 513 -14.32 -19.88 -29.75
C GLU A 513 -13.90 -19.10 -28.49
N VAL A 514 -14.12 -17.78 -28.43
CA VAL A 514 -13.54 -16.96 -27.35
C VAL A 514 -14.63 -16.39 -26.44
N LEU A 515 -15.69 -15.81 -27.02
CA LEU A 515 -16.77 -15.21 -26.23
C LEU A 515 -17.64 -16.24 -25.49
N VAL A 516 -17.73 -17.48 -25.99
CA VAL A 516 -18.49 -18.58 -25.34
C VAL A 516 -17.95 -18.91 -23.94
N HIS A 517 -16.66 -18.68 -23.68
CA HIS A 517 -16.04 -18.96 -22.39
C HIS A 517 -16.10 -17.79 -21.40
N LEU A 518 -16.60 -16.63 -21.82
CA LEU A 518 -16.77 -15.49 -20.94
C LEU A 518 -18.05 -15.62 -20.11
N ALA A 519 -17.95 -15.33 -18.83
CA ALA A 519 -19.12 -15.28 -17.96
C ALA A 519 -20.06 -14.12 -18.38
N PRO A 520 -21.39 -14.25 -18.20
CA PRO A 520 -22.37 -13.25 -18.66
C PRO A 520 -22.08 -11.82 -18.21
N GLN A 521 -21.60 -11.65 -16.98
CA GLN A 521 -21.20 -10.36 -16.41
C GLN A 521 -20.00 -9.71 -17.12
N SER A 522 -19.10 -10.51 -17.69
CA SER A 522 -17.92 -10.04 -18.40
C SER A 522 -18.25 -9.58 -19.82
N LEU A 523 -19.28 -10.15 -20.44
CA LEU A 523 -19.80 -9.72 -21.74
C LEU A 523 -20.40 -8.30 -21.67
N VAL A 524 -21.04 -7.95 -20.54
CA VAL A 524 -21.66 -6.63 -20.32
C VAL A 524 -20.64 -5.58 -19.81
N SER A 525 -19.40 -6.01 -19.50
CA SER A 525 -18.37 -5.11 -18.99
C SER A 525 -18.03 -4.01 -20.02
N ALA A 526 -17.89 -2.77 -19.55
CA ALA A 526 -17.57 -1.62 -20.42
C ALA A 526 -16.26 -1.80 -21.22
N ARG A 527 -15.38 -2.71 -20.77
CA ARG A 527 -14.10 -3.03 -21.40
C ARG A 527 -14.24 -3.85 -22.69
N TYR A 528 -15.18 -4.80 -22.74
CA TYR A 528 -15.36 -5.70 -23.89
C TYR A 528 -16.63 -5.41 -24.69
N ARG A 529 -17.50 -4.51 -24.21
CA ARG A 529 -18.79 -4.18 -24.84
C ARG A 529 -18.67 -3.88 -26.33
N ALA A 530 -17.78 -2.98 -26.74
CA ALA A 530 -17.59 -2.63 -28.15
C ALA A 530 -17.16 -3.83 -29.02
N LEU A 531 -16.41 -4.78 -28.44
CA LEU A 531 -15.96 -5.99 -29.13
C LEU A 531 -17.10 -7.01 -29.28
N VAL A 532 -17.91 -7.17 -28.22
CA VAL A 532 -19.09 -8.03 -28.21
C VAL A 532 -20.11 -7.51 -29.21
N ASP A 533 -20.45 -6.22 -29.17
CA ASP A 533 -21.39 -5.58 -30.09
C ASP A 533 -20.93 -5.75 -31.55
N ALA A 534 -19.64 -5.51 -31.83
CA ALA A 534 -19.07 -5.66 -33.18
C ALA A 534 -19.06 -7.10 -33.70
N SER A 535 -19.07 -8.10 -32.81
CA SER A 535 -19.14 -9.53 -33.13
C SER A 535 -20.58 -10.06 -33.25
N GLN A 536 -21.56 -9.32 -32.70
CA GLN A 536 -22.99 -9.64 -32.78
C GLN A 536 -23.64 -8.99 -34.00
N ALA A 537 -23.22 -7.78 -34.40
CA ALA A 537 -23.78 -7.06 -35.54
C ALA A 537 -23.64 -7.80 -36.90
N SER A 538 -22.74 -8.78 -37.02
CA SER A 538 -22.62 -9.60 -38.24
C SER A 538 -23.73 -10.67 -38.39
N GLU A 539 -24.56 -10.92 -37.37
CA GLU A 539 -25.75 -11.79 -37.53
C GLU A 539 -26.87 -11.12 -38.33
N GLU A 540 -26.92 -9.79 -38.38
CA GLU A 540 -28.01 -9.05 -39.06
C GLU A 540 -27.75 -8.79 -40.54
N GLU A 541 -26.52 -8.99 -41.05
CA GLU A 541 -26.17 -8.82 -42.47
C GLU A 541 -26.10 -10.14 -43.27
N GLU A 542 -26.15 -11.30 -42.61
CA GLU A 542 -26.09 -12.64 -43.25
C GLU A 542 -27.41 -13.45 -43.15
N LEU A 543 -28.53 -12.78 -42.81
CA LEU A 543 -29.88 -13.37 -42.81
C LEU A 543 -30.79 -12.78 -43.90
#